data_AF-A0A1A7XRL8-F1
#
_entry.id   AF-A0A1A7XRL8-F1
#
_cell.length_a   1.000
_cell.length_b   1.000
_cell.length_c   1.000
_cell.angle_alpha   90.00
_cell.angle_beta   90.00
_cell.angle_gamma   90.00
#
_symmetry.space_group_name_H-M   'P 1'
#
loop_
_entity.id
_entity.type
_entity.pdbx_description
1 polymer ?
#
loop_
_entity_poly.entity_id
_entity_poly.type
_entity_poly.pdbx_seq_one_letter_code
_entity_poly.pdbx_strand_id
1 'polypeptide(L)'
;MDPPEVQPGERADVEQDATPTTAEVDAAVLLLGAGVTAATHPLLYVKLLIQVGHEPLPPTVGTTMFGRRVLYLPGFFTYAHHIVRVDGRTGLFRGLSSRIVSSIISTVIRGKVKQVELRSKKADQQNSLRRVFRETSHEMIIQCLSRLATHPFHVVSVRCMAQFVGRETKYGGVFGCIIKIFKEEGVTGFYVGFIPHVLGEVLFLWCCNLLAHFINTYAVEEGFSQASAVRSYTKFVMGIAVSALTYPFTLVADVMAVNDCGLAAGLPPRSPVFKSWIRCWNHLNQKVAIQVQQEQRRHSCSAGRDNQVGNELNPFRNCGTGFGFFIIFIAAAAAAAARCQKQTRWISSS
;
A
#
# COMPACT_ATOMS: atom_id res chain seq x y z
N MET A 1 83.06 11.26 -18.36
CA MET A 1 81.95 11.15 -17.39
C MET A 1 80.98 12.24 -17.78
N ASP A 2 80.02 11.84 -18.60
CA ASP A 2 78.88 12.61 -19.11
C ASP A 2 77.65 11.67 -18.99
N PRO A 3 76.44 12.21 -18.83
CA PRO A 3 75.31 11.51 -18.22
C PRO A 3 74.60 10.52 -19.17
N PRO A 4 73.87 9.52 -18.64
CA PRO A 4 73.17 8.55 -19.45
C PRO A 4 71.84 9.06 -20.02
N GLU A 5 71.50 8.44 -21.13
CA GLU A 5 70.48 8.70 -22.13
C GLU A 5 69.02 8.49 -21.63
N VAL A 6 68.11 9.23 -22.27
CA VAL A 6 66.65 9.31 -22.00
C VAL A 6 65.93 8.00 -22.36
N GLN A 7 65.11 7.46 -21.44
CA GLN A 7 64.16 6.39 -21.73
C GLN A 7 62.89 6.93 -22.41
N PRO A 8 62.35 6.29 -23.48
CA PRO A 8 61.00 6.55 -23.96
C PRO A 8 59.99 5.71 -23.16
N GLY A 9 58.84 6.32 -22.91
CA GLY A 9 57.89 5.89 -21.89
C GLY A 9 57.03 4.68 -22.24
N GLU A 10 56.48 4.10 -21.17
CA GLU A 10 55.32 3.22 -21.23
C GLU A 10 54.25 3.79 -20.29
N ARG A 11 53.05 3.97 -20.85
CA ARG A 11 51.90 4.65 -20.24
C ARG A 11 51.50 3.97 -18.93
N ALA A 12 51.45 4.74 -17.84
CA ALA A 12 50.58 4.40 -16.73
C ALA A 12 49.14 4.70 -17.17
N ASP A 13 48.36 3.66 -17.42
CA ASP A 13 46.91 3.74 -17.49
C ASP A 13 46.40 4.22 -16.12
N VAL A 14 46.09 5.51 -16.05
CA VAL A 14 45.32 6.06 -14.93
C VAL A 14 43.90 5.54 -15.09
N GLU A 15 43.60 4.49 -14.33
CA GLU A 15 42.24 4.03 -14.05
C GLU A 15 41.46 5.21 -13.47
N GLN A 16 40.70 5.89 -14.32
CA GLN A 16 39.71 6.89 -13.91
C GLN A 16 38.62 6.14 -13.16
N ASP A 17 38.69 6.20 -11.82
CA ASP A 17 37.60 5.87 -10.91
C ASP A 17 36.40 6.75 -11.28
N ALA A 18 35.51 6.19 -12.10
CA ALA A 18 34.31 6.85 -12.58
C ALA A 18 33.33 6.96 -11.41
N THR A 19 33.44 8.05 -10.67
CA THR A 19 32.37 8.47 -9.75
C THR A 19 31.07 8.60 -10.56
N PRO A 20 29.99 7.88 -10.20
CA PRO A 20 28.77 7.85 -11.00
C PRO A 20 28.21 9.27 -11.09
N THR A 21 27.91 9.69 -12.32
CA THR A 21 27.32 11.01 -12.55
C THR A 21 25.94 11.07 -11.89
N THR A 22 25.54 12.25 -11.41
CA THR A 22 24.22 12.44 -10.76
C THR A 22 23.04 11.97 -11.62
N ALA A 23 23.18 12.03 -12.95
CA ALA A 23 22.21 11.52 -13.91
C ALA A 23 22.10 9.98 -13.90
N GLU A 24 23.20 9.25 -13.73
CA GLU A 24 23.20 7.79 -13.65
C GLU A 24 22.55 7.29 -12.36
N VAL A 25 22.77 7.99 -11.24
CA VAL A 25 22.13 7.68 -9.96
C VAL A 25 20.62 7.92 -10.05
N ASP A 26 20.18 9.04 -10.64
CA ASP A 26 18.76 9.33 -10.84
C ASP A 26 18.10 8.30 -11.78
N ALA A 27 18.79 7.91 -12.86
CA ALA A 27 18.31 6.88 -13.77
C ALA A 27 18.21 5.51 -13.08
N ALA A 28 19.20 5.12 -12.28
CA ALA A 28 19.18 3.88 -11.50
C ALA A 28 18.02 3.86 -10.49
N VAL A 29 17.79 4.97 -9.77
CA VAL A 29 16.67 5.11 -8.83
C VAL A 29 15.32 4.99 -9.55
N LEU A 30 15.19 5.58 -10.74
CA LEU A 30 13.97 5.47 -11.56
C LEU A 30 13.75 4.04 -12.05
N LEU A 31 14.78 3.36 -12.54
CA LEU A 31 14.70 1.97 -13.01
C LEU A 31 14.35 1.01 -11.87
N LEU A 32 14.97 1.17 -10.70
CA LEU A 32 14.65 0.40 -9.51
C LEU A 32 13.20 0.65 -9.06
N GLY A 33 12.77 1.91 -9.02
CA GLY A 33 11.40 2.28 -8.68
C GLY A 33 10.35 1.69 -9.63
N ALA A 34 10.63 1.73 -10.95
CA ALA A 34 9.77 1.12 -11.96
C ALA A 34 9.74 -0.41 -11.85
N GLY A 35 10.89 -1.05 -11.62
CA GLY A 35 11.02 -2.49 -11.43
C GLY A 35 10.25 -2.99 -10.20
N VAL A 36 10.38 -2.32 -9.06
CA VAL A 36 9.61 -2.63 -7.83
C VAL A 36 8.11 -2.43 -8.07
N THR A 37 7.72 -1.36 -8.76
CA THR A 37 6.31 -1.10 -9.10
C THR A 37 5.75 -2.23 -9.97
N ALA A 38 6.47 -2.64 -11.01
CA ALA A 38 6.05 -3.73 -11.90
C ALA A 38 5.95 -5.06 -11.16
N ALA A 39 6.93 -5.39 -10.32
CA ALA A 39 6.94 -6.63 -9.54
C ALA A 39 5.79 -6.70 -8.51
N THR A 40 5.46 -5.58 -7.88
CA THR A 40 4.40 -5.51 -6.85
C THR A 40 3.00 -5.26 -7.43
N HIS A 41 2.89 -4.89 -8.70
CA HIS A 41 1.61 -4.52 -9.32
C HIS A 41 0.53 -5.61 -9.28
N PRO A 42 0.81 -6.90 -9.55
CA PRO A 42 -0.15 -7.97 -9.36
C PRO A 42 -0.80 -7.99 -7.98
N LEU A 43 0.01 -7.74 -6.94
CA LEU A 43 -0.41 -7.71 -5.54
C LEU A 43 -1.38 -6.58 -5.29
N LEU A 44 -1.01 -5.39 -5.75
CA LEU A 44 -1.83 -4.21 -5.59
C LEU A 44 -3.12 -4.29 -6.40
N TYR A 45 -3.09 -4.95 -7.55
CA TYR A 45 -4.28 -5.12 -8.39
C TYR A 45 -5.34 -5.99 -7.71
N VAL A 46 -4.96 -7.18 -7.25
CA VAL A 46 -5.88 -8.06 -6.50
C VAL A 46 -6.33 -7.39 -5.19
N LYS A 47 -5.43 -6.71 -4.47
CA LYS A 47 -5.78 -5.93 -3.27
C LYS A 47 -6.89 -4.92 -3.57
N LEU A 48 -6.73 -4.13 -4.64
CA LEU A 48 -7.71 -3.13 -5.03
C LEU A 48 -9.06 -3.77 -5.40
N LEU A 49 -9.06 -4.87 -6.15
CA LEU A 49 -10.29 -5.57 -6.50
C LEU A 49 -11.05 -6.08 -5.27
N ILE A 50 -10.32 -6.57 -4.25
CA ILE A 50 -10.92 -6.93 -2.96
C ILE A 50 -11.46 -5.69 -2.24
N GLN A 51 -10.72 -4.58 -2.23
CA GLN A 51 -11.12 -3.32 -1.58
C GLN A 51 -12.43 -2.76 -2.17
N VAL A 52 -12.62 -2.85 -3.49
CA VAL A 52 -13.87 -2.43 -4.15
C VAL A 52 -15.00 -3.45 -4.00
N GLY A 53 -14.76 -4.58 -3.32
CA GLY A 53 -15.76 -5.60 -3.02
C GLY A 53 -15.97 -6.65 -4.10
N HIS A 54 -15.04 -6.81 -5.05
CA HIS A 54 -15.13 -7.84 -6.07
C HIS A 54 -14.58 -9.19 -5.58
N GLU A 55 -15.48 -10.14 -5.35
CA GLU A 55 -15.17 -11.50 -4.87
C GLU A 55 -15.84 -12.58 -5.75
N PRO A 56 -15.25 -12.94 -6.90
CA PRO A 56 -15.85 -13.88 -7.85
C PRO A 56 -15.80 -15.34 -7.41
N LEU A 57 -14.86 -15.70 -6.53
CA LEU A 57 -14.60 -17.08 -6.12
C LEU A 57 -15.37 -17.43 -4.83
N PRO A 58 -16.03 -18.61 -4.76
CA PRO A 58 -16.69 -19.06 -3.54
C PRO A 58 -15.66 -19.41 -2.44
N PRO A 59 -16.03 -19.28 -1.16
CA PRO A 59 -15.19 -19.72 -0.06
C PRO A 59 -15.02 -21.25 -0.07
N THR A 60 -13.82 -21.73 0.20
CA THR A 60 -13.49 -23.16 0.27
C THR A 60 -13.56 -23.65 1.71
N VAL A 61 -14.20 -24.80 1.95
CA VAL A 61 -14.24 -25.41 3.29
C VAL A 61 -12.87 -26.04 3.59
N GLY A 62 -12.29 -25.69 4.73
CA GLY A 62 -11.06 -26.29 5.22
C GLY A 62 -11.15 -26.63 6.71
N THR A 63 -10.16 -27.34 7.21
CA THR A 63 -10.01 -27.64 8.64
C THR A 63 -8.88 -26.80 9.20
N THR A 64 -9.09 -26.17 10.35
CA THR A 64 -7.99 -25.52 11.08
C THR A 64 -7.02 -26.58 11.61
N MET A 65 -5.85 -26.15 12.06
CA MET A 65 -4.87 -27.02 12.75
C MET A 65 -5.46 -27.75 13.98
N PHE A 66 -6.60 -27.26 14.51
CA PHE A 66 -7.33 -27.84 15.64
C PHE A 66 -8.60 -28.59 15.20
N GLY A 67 -8.68 -29.03 13.94
CA GLY A 67 -9.77 -29.87 13.43
C GLY A 67 -11.12 -29.19 13.22
N ARG A 68 -11.25 -27.88 13.49
CA ARG A 68 -12.51 -27.15 13.31
C ARG A 68 -12.73 -26.84 11.83
N ARG A 69 -13.93 -27.13 11.31
CA ARG A 69 -14.33 -26.73 9.96
C ARG A 69 -14.50 -25.21 9.88
N VAL A 70 -13.75 -24.57 9.00
CA VAL A 70 -13.78 -23.12 8.77
C VAL A 70 -13.81 -22.86 7.26
N LEU A 71 -14.54 -21.82 6.86
CA LEU A 71 -14.53 -21.36 5.48
C LEU A 71 -13.31 -20.47 5.24
N TYR A 72 -12.43 -20.90 4.34
CA TYR A 72 -11.30 -20.12 3.86
C TYR A 72 -11.72 -19.29 2.65
N LEU A 73 -11.47 -17.98 2.70
CA LEU A 73 -11.56 -17.14 1.52
C LEU A 73 -10.42 -17.51 0.56
N PRO A 74 -10.65 -17.55 -0.77
CA PRO A 74 -9.61 -17.79 -1.76
C PRO A 74 -8.38 -16.94 -1.47
N GLY A 75 -7.23 -17.60 -1.47
CA GLY A 75 -5.95 -16.93 -1.25
C GLY A 75 -5.69 -15.89 -2.32
N PHE A 76 -4.80 -14.95 -1.99
CA PHE A 76 -4.32 -13.92 -2.91
C PHE A 76 -3.94 -14.50 -4.29
N PHE A 77 -3.11 -15.55 -4.28
CA PHE A 77 -2.59 -16.17 -5.50
C PHE A 77 -3.66 -16.92 -6.29
N THR A 78 -4.66 -17.50 -5.60
CA THR A 78 -5.83 -18.11 -6.23
C THR A 78 -6.61 -17.06 -7.02
N TYR A 79 -6.77 -15.87 -6.44
CA TYR A 79 -7.44 -14.77 -7.13
C TYR A 79 -6.59 -14.23 -8.29
N ALA A 80 -5.28 -14.03 -8.11
CA ALA A 80 -4.38 -13.63 -9.19
C ALA A 80 -4.43 -14.63 -10.37
N HIS A 81 -4.42 -15.93 -10.07
CA HIS A 81 -4.54 -16.98 -11.07
C HIS A 81 -5.91 -16.95 -11.78
N HIS A 82 -6.99 -16.66 -11.05
CA HIS A 82 -8.31 -16.45 -11.66
C HIS A 82 -8.30 -15.26 -12.63
N ILE A 83 -7.67 -14.13 -12.29
CA ILE A 83 -7.51 -12.99 -13.20
C ILE A 83 -6.75 -13.41 -14.47
N VAL A 84 -5.65 -14.15 -14.32
CA VAL A 84 -4.86 -14.63 -15.46
C VAL A 84 -5.66 -15.60 -16.34
N ARG A 85 -6.52 -16.45 -15.76
CA ARG A 85 -7.42 -17.30 -16.56
C ARG A 85 -8.49 -16.50 -17.31
N VAL A 86 -8.93 -15.37 -16.76
CA VAL A 86 -10.04 -14.58 -17.31
C VAL A 86 -9.58 -13.55 -18.36
N ASP A 87 -8.50 -12.83 -18.07
CA ASP A 87 -7.98 -11.71 -18.89
C ASP A 87 -6.60 -12.02 -19.51
N GLY A 88 -6.05 -13.21 -19.28
CA GLY A 88 -4.70 -13.58 -19.73
C GLY A 88 -3.58 -13.03 -18.84
N ARG A 89 -2.33 -13.38 -19.17
CA ARG A 89 -1.13 -12.99 -18.40
C ARG A 89 -0.89 -11.47 -18.42
N THR A 90 -1.23 -10.80 -19.51
CA THR A 90 -1.11 -9.34 -19.66
C THR A 90 -2.18 -8.58 -18.87
N GLY A 91 -3.34 -9.21 -18.60
CA GLY A 91 -4.42 -8.63 -17.79
C GLY A 91 -3.98 -8.26 -16.37
N LEU A 92 -3.02 -8.98 -15.80
CA LEU A 92 -2.50 -8.72 -14.45
C LEU A 92 -1.74 -7.39 -14.34
N PHE A 93 -1.30 -6.82 -15.47
CA PHE A 93 -0.57 -5.55 -15.56
C PHE A 93 -1.43 -4.36 -16.00
N ARG A 94 -2.76 -4.50 -15.94
CA ARG A 94 -3.70 -3.41 -16.26
C ARG A 94 -3.51 -2.23 -15.30
N GLY A 95 -3.39 -1.02 -15.84
CA GLY A 95 -3.10 0.19 -15.06
C GLY A 95 -1.65 0.37 -14.61
N LEU A 96 -0.73 -0.54 -14.96
CA LEU A 96 0.69 -0.42 -14.58
C LEU A 96 1.32 0.84 -15.16
N SER A 97 1.04 1.17 -16.41
CA SER A 97 1.60 2.35 -17.10
C SER A 97 1.30 3.65 -16.36
N SER A 98 0.07 3.85 -15.87
CA SER A 98 -0.27 5.01 -15.04
C SER A 98 0.50 5.05 -13.72
N ARG A 99 0.80 3.90 -13.11
CA ARG A 99 1.62 3.85 -11.89
C ARG A 99 3.08 4.16 -12.14
N ILE A 100 3.64 3.67 -13.24
CA ILE A 100 5.03 3.99 -13.63
C ILE A 100 5.15 5.51 -13.84
N VAL A 101 4.23 6.12 -14.58
CA VAL A 101 4.18 7.59 -14.77
C VAL A 101 4.05 8.32 -13.43
N SER A 102 3.15 7.86 -12.56
CA SER A 102 3.00 8.39 -11.20
C SER A 102 4.30 8.30 -10.39
N SER A 103 5.04 7.20 -10.50
CA SER A 103 6.31 6.98 -9.77
C SER A 103 7.39 7.93 -10.28
N ILE A 104 7.53 8.09 -11.60
CA ILE A 104 8.49 9.00 -12.22
C ILE A 104 8.23 10.45 -11.77
N ILE A 105 6.99 10.93 -11.88
CA ILE A 105 6.61 12.28 -11.46
C ILE A 105 6.91 12.49 -9.97
N SER A 106 6.62 11.48 -9.16
CA SER A 106 6.86 11.52 -7.73
C SER A 106 8.35 11.66 -7.39
N THR A 107 9.21 10.88 -8.05
CA THR A 107 10.67 10.93 -7.87
C THR A 107 11.23 12.29 -8.29
N VAL A 108 10.78 12.84 -9.43
CA VAL A 108 11.21 14.16 -9.91
C VAL A 108 10.83 15.25 -8.92
N ILE A 109 9.59 15.25 -8.42
CA ILE A 109 9.13 16.25 -7.43
C ILE A 109 9.94 16.13 -6.14
N ARG A 110 10.11 14.92 -5.61
CA ARG A 110 10.90 14.70 -4.39
C ARG A 110 12.34 15.15 -4.56
N GLY A 111 12.96 14.86 -5.70
CA GLY A 111 14.32 15.28 -6.02
C GLY A 111 14.45 16.81 -6.02
N LYS A 112 13.56 17.52 -6.71
CA LYS A 112 13.56 18.98 -6.79
C LYS A 112 13.33 19.64 -5.43
N VAL A 113 12.33 19.18 -4.67
CA VAL A 113 12.02 19.79 -3.37
C VAL A 113 13.12 19.50 -2.34
N LYS A 114 13.71 18.30 -2.36
CA LYS A 114 14.83 17.95 -1.47
C LYS A 114 16.07 18.80 -1.75
N GLN A 115 16.36 19.12 -3.00
CA GLN A 115 17.47 20.02 -3.35
C GLN A 115 17.27 21.45 -2.82
N VAL A 116 16.05 21.99 -2.93
CA VAL A 116 15.71 23.32 -2.39
C VAL A 116 15.85 23.34 -0.86
N GLU A 117 15.44 22.27 -0.20
CA GLU A 117 15.50 22.20 1.26
C GLU A 117 16.91 22.01 1.83
N LEU A 118 17.76 21.20 1.17
CA LEU A 118 19.18 21.06 1.55
C LEU A 118 19.91 22.41 1.52
N ARG A 119 19.53 23.31 0.60
CA ARG A 119 20.07 24.67 0.52
C ARG A 119 19.62 25.54 1.70
N SER A 120 18.46 25.25 2.29
CA SER A 120 17.88 25.99 3.42
C SER A 120 18.38 25.51 4.80
N LYS A 121 18.86 24.26 4.93
CA LYS A 121 19.26 23.64 6.21
C LYS A 121 20.63 24.06 6.77
N LYS A 122 21.34 25.02 6.15
CA LYS A 122 22.72 25.36 6.53
C LYS A 122 22.86 26.21 7.81
N ALA A 123 21.76 26.50 8.51
CA ALA A 123 21.79 27.16 9.81
C ALA A 123 20.83 26.45 10.77
N ASP A 124 21.31 26.13 11.96
CA ASP A 124 20.58 26.03 13.24
C ASP A 124 20.75 24.71 14.00
N GLN A 125 21.47 24.81 15.13
CA GLN A 125 21.67 23.78 16.15
C GLN A 125 20.52 23.89 17.16
N GLN A 126 19.59 22.93 17.18
CA GLN A 126 18.35 23.04 17.97
C GLN A 126 17.96 21.72 18.66
N ASN A 127 17.16 21.84 19.75
CA ASN A 127 16.58 20.76 20.56
C ASN A 127 16.03 19.57 19.74
N SER A 128 16.29 18.34 20.22
CA SER A 128 15.95 17.07 19.56
C SER A 128 14.48 16.98 19.10
N LEU A 129 13.51 17.39 19.93
CA LEU A 129 12.09 17.36 19.56
C LEU A 129 11.73 18.39 18.49
N ARG A 130 12.16 19.65 18.63
CA ARG A 130 11.87 20.70 17.64
C ARG A 130 12.44 20.34 16.27
N ARG A 131 13.60 19.70 16.25
CA ARG A 131 14.20 19.16 15.03
C ARG A 131 13.31 18.11 14.37
N VAL A 132 12.79 17.13 15.10
CA VAL A 132 11.89 16.10 14.54
C VAL A 132 10.58 16.70 14.01
N PHE A 133 9.98 17.64 14.74
CA PHE A 133 8.78 18.33 14.26
C PHE A 133 9.05 19.11 12.98
N ARG A 134 10.17 19.86 12.91
CA ARG A 134 10.58 20.59 11.71
C ARG A 134 10.82 19.62 10.55
N GLU A 135 11.65 18.61 10.74
CA GLU A 135 11.95 17.61 9.71
C GLU A 135 10.68 16.88 9.22
N THR A 136 9.79 16.48 10.12
CA THR A 136 8.52 15.82 9.76
C THR A 136 7.58 16.77 9.02
N SER A 137 7.51 18.04 9.42
CA SER A 137 6.67 19.04 8.73
C SER A 137 7.14 19.29 7.30
N HIS A 138 8.45 19.31 7.08
CA HIS A 138 9.04 19.41 5.75
C HIS A 138 8.71 18.17 4.91
N GLU A 139 8.95 16.97 5.43
CA GLU A 139 8.59 15.72 4.75
C GLU A 139 7.12 15.65 4.40
N MET A 140 6.24 16.12 5.28
CA MET A 140 4.80 16.23 5.05
C MET A 140 4.49 17.13 3.86
N ILE A 141 5.09 18.31 3.77
CA ILE A 141 4.87 19.24 2.64
C ILE A 141 5.30 18.57 1.33
N ILE A 142 6.47 17.93 1.30
CA ILE A 142 6.97 17.21 0.12
C ILE A 142 5.99 16.09 -0.29
N GLN A 143 5.50 15.33 0.69
CA GLN A 143 4.58 14.23 0.44
C GLN A 143 3.22 14.74 -0.09
N CYS A 144 2.67 15.80 0.50
CA CYS A 144 1.44 16.44 0.04
C CYS A 144 1.57 16.99 -1.39
N LEU A 145 2.65 17.70 -1.70
CA LEU A 145 2.91 18.23 -3.05
C LEU A 145 3.10 17.12 -4.08
N SER A 146 3.90 16.11 -3.74
CA SER A 146 4.05 14.93 -4.59
C SER A 146 2.73 14.22 -4.78
N ARG A 147 1.88 14.13 -3.75
CA ARG A 147 0.60 13.45 -3.84
C ARG A 147 -0.36 14.23 -4.73
N LEU A 148 -0.43 15.55 -4.58
CA LEU A 148 -1.27 16.42 -5.39
C LEU A 148 -1.00 16.25 -6.90
N ALA A 149 0.27 16.15 -7.29
CA ALA A 149 0.66 15.96 -8.69
C ALA A 149 0.43 14.53 -9.20
N THR A 150 0.53 13.52 -8.33
CA THR A 150 0.46 12.10 -8.71
C THR A 150 -0.94 11.51 -8.60
N HIS A 151 -1.85 12.16 -7.88
CA HIS A 151 -3.19 11.66 -7.62
C HIS A 151 -4.05 11.44 -8.86
N PRO A 152 -4.03 12.31 -9.90
CA PRO A 152 -4.72 12.03 -11.15
C PRO A 152 -4.34 10.67 -11.78
N PHE A 153 -3.04 10.34 -11.78
CA PHE A 153 -2.54 9.07 -12.30
C PHE A 153 -2.91 7.88 -11.41
N HIS A 154 -3.00 8.10 -10.10
CA HIS A 154 -3.51 7.08 -9.19
C HIS A 154 -4.98 6.74 -9.48
N VAL A 155 -5.84 7.75 -9.66
CA VAL A 155 -7.26 7.54 -10.01
C VAL A 155 -7.39 6.80 -11.33
N VAL A 156 -6.62 7.20 -12.35
CA VAL A 156 -6.55 6.50 -13.64
C VAL A 156 -6.17 5.03 -13.46
N SER A 157 -5.14 4.73 -12.64
CA SER A 157 -4.74 3.35 -12.37
C SER A 157 -5.85 2.55 -11.69
N VAL A 158 -6.49 3.12 -10.68
CA VAL A 158 -7.55 2.47 -9.90
C VAL A 158 -8.75 2.14 -10.79
N ARG A 159 -9.19 3.08 -11.63
CA ARG A 159 -10.29 2.86 -12.59
C ARG A 159 -9.90 1.85 -13.68
N CYS A 160 -8.66 1.90 -14.15
CA CYS A 160 -8.12 0.93 -15.09
C CYS A 160 -8.08 -0.51 -14.53
N MET A 161 -7.93 -0.68 -13.21
CA MET A 161 -8.03 -1.98 -12.56
C MET A 161 -9.50 -2.37 -12.32
N ALA A 162 -10.32 -1.44 -11.84
CA ALA A 162 -11.71 -1.68 -11.45
C ALA A 162 -12.63 -2.09 -12.62
N GLN A 163 -12.30 -1.73 -13.86
CA GLN A 163 -13.05 -2.17 -15.04
C GLN A 163 -13.08 -3.71 -15.22
N PHE A 164 -12.18 -4.47 -14.56
CA PHE A 164 -12.26 -5.93 -14.53
C PHE A 164 -13.53 -6.46 -13.88
N VAL A 165 -14.08 -5.74 -12.88
CA VAL A 165 -15.29 -6.14 -12.14
C VAL A 165 -16.50 -6.28 -13.07
N GLY A 166 -16.65 -5.36 -14.02
CA GLY A 166 -17.70 -5.38 -15.04
C GLY A 166 -17.31 -6.06 -16.34
N ARG A 167 -16.05 -6.53 -16.47
CA ARG A 167 -15.44 -6.91 -17.76
C ARG A 167 -15.53 -5.81 -18.81
N GLU A 168 -15.40 -4.57 -18.36
CA GLU A 168 -15.56 -3.38 -19.18
C GLU A 168 -14.23 -3.03 -19.87
N THR A 169 -14.33 -2.46 -21.08
CA THR A 169 -13.19 -1.97 -21.87
C THR A 169 -13.18 -0.44 -21.98
N LYS A 170 -13.75 0.25 -20.98
CA LYS A 170 -13.89 1.71 -20.96
C LYS A 170 -12.53 2.42 -20.98
N TYR A 171 -11.52 1.88 -20.28
CA TYR A 171 -10.21 2.53 -20.10
C TYR A 171 -9.08 1.69 -20.72
N GLY A 172 -8.88 1.83 -22.03
CA GLY A 172 -7.89 1.09 -22.82
C GLY A 172 -6.46 1.67 -22.81
N GLY A 173 -6.23 2.84 -22.20
CA GLY A 173 -4.91 3.47 -22.12
C GLY A 173 -4.91 4.70 -21.21
N VAL A 174 -3.74 5.16 -20.78
CA VAL A 174 -3.60 6.28 -19.83
C VAL A 174 -4.18 7.57 -20.40
N PHE A 175 -3.78 7.97 -21.61
CA PHE A 175 -4.27 9.19 -22.26
C PHE A 175 -5.77 9.13 -22.56
N GLY A 176 -6.25 8.03 -23.11
CA GLY A 176 -7.69 7.83 -23.36
C GLY A 176 -8.51 7.87 -22.07
N CYS A 177 -7.97 7.33 -20.97
CA CYS A 177 -8.60 7.40 -19.66
C CYS A 177 -8.67 8.84 -19.14
N ILE A 178 -7.57 9.59 -19.20
CA ILE A 178 -7.54 11.00 -18.80
C ILE A 178 -8.58 11.80 -19.59
N ILE A 179 -8.63 11.66 -20.91
CA ILE A 179 -9.59 12.40 -21.74
C ILE A 179 -11.03 12.03 -21.38
N LYS A 180 -11.33 10.75 -21.15
CA LYS A 180 -12.67 10.31 -20.75
C LYS A 180 -13.08 10.85 -19.39
N ILE A 181 -12.21 10.76 -18.38
CA ILE A 181 -12.49 11.29 -17.04
C ILE A 181 -12.75 12.79 -17.10
N PHE A 182 -11.92 13.52 -17.85
CA PHE A 182 -12.09 14.97 -18.01
C PHE A 182 -13.42 15.34 -18.68
N LYS A 183 -13.84 14.57 -19.70
CA LYS A 183 -15.11 14.82 -20.40
C LYS A 183 -16.36 14.42 -19.59
N GLU A 184 -16.29 13.34 -18.82
CA GLU A 184 -17.45 12.80 -18.10
C GLU A 184 -17.62 13.40 -16.70
N GLU A 185 -16.53 13.64 -15.98
CA GLU A 185 -16.55 14.06 -14.55
C GLU A 185 -15.82 15.40 -14.30
N GLY A 186 -15.17 15.95 -15.33
CA GLY A 186 -14.37 17.17 -15.21
C GLY A 186 -13.10 16.99 -14.38
N VAL A 187 -12.55 18.11 -13.90
CA VAL A 187 -11.32 18.13 -13.08
C VAL A 187 -11.53 17.46 -11.73
N THR A 188 -12.74 17.54 -11.18
CA THR A 188 -13.11 16.94 -9.89
C THR A 188 -12.97 15.41 -9.89
N GLY A 189 -13.19 14.76 -11.05
CA GLY A 189 -13.03 13.31 -11.20
C GLY A 189 -11.61 12.80 -10.90
N PHE A 190 -10.58 13.62 -11.13
CA PHE A 190 -9.19 13.26 -10.85
C PHE A 190 -8.79 13.38 -9.39
N TYR A 191 -9.60 14.06 -8.56
CA TYR A 191 -9.32 14.33 -7.15
C TYR A 191 -10.29 13.65 -6.18
N VAL A 192 -11.07 12.69 -6.68
CA VAL A 192 -11.97 11.89 -5.85
C VAL A 192 -11.15 10.96 -4.94
N GLY A 193 -11.42 11.01 -3.64
CA GLY A 193 -10.66 10.24 -2.64
C GLY A 193 -9.32 10.87 -2.26
N PHE A 194 -8.98 12.07 -2.74
CA PHE A 194 -7.74 12.77 -2.39
C PHE A 194 -7.60 13.01 -0.87
N ILE A 195 -8.64 13.58 -0.25
CA ILE A 195 -8.64 13.96 1.18
C ILE A 195 -8.34 12.77 2.09
N PRO A 196 -9.12 11.66 2.09
CA PRO A 196 -8.82 10.52 2.95
C PRO A 196 -7.43 9.93 2.67
N HIS A 197 -6.97 9.95 1.42
CA HIS A 197 -5.64 9.45 1.07
C HIS A 197 -4.53 10.29 1.70
N VAL A 198 -4.58 11.62 1.56
CA VAL A 198 -3.60 12.53 2.16
C VAL A 198 -3.62 12.43 3.67
N LEU A 199 -4.81 12.38 4.28
CA LEU A 199 -4.94 12.19 5.73
C LEU A 199 -4.25 10.90 6.20
N GLY A 200 -4.47 9.78 5.50
CA GLY A 200 -3.82 8.51 5.84
C GLY A 200 -2.30 8.58 5.72
N GLU A 201 -1.76 9.20 4.67
CA GLU A 201 -0.31 9.35 4.48
C GLU A 201 0.33 10.29 5.51
N VAL A 202 -0.32 11.41 5.83
CA VAL A 202 0.14 12.34 6.86
C VAL A 202 0.14 11.67 8.23
N LEU A 203 -0.95 10.99 8.60
CA LEU A 203 -1.01 10.24 9.86
C LEU A 203 0.09 9.17 9.93
N PHE A 204 0.29 8.42 8.84
CA PHE A 204 1.36 7.42 8.75
C PHE A 204 2.74 8.03 9.00
N LEU A 205 3.07 9.11 8.27
CA LEU A 205 4.35 9.81 8.37
C LEU A 205 4.61 10.30 9.80
N TRP A 206 3.65 11.01 10.38
CA TRP A 206 3.78 11.59 11.73
C TRP A 206 3.92 10.51 12.79
N CYS A 207 3.10 9.45 12.73
CA CYS A 207 3.22 8.32 13.66
C CYS A 207 4.57 7.63 13.52
N CYS A 208 5.03 7.33 12.30
CA CYS A 208 6.31 6.67 12.08
C CYS A 208 7.51 7.50 12.57
N ASN A 209 7.54 8.81 12.27
CA ASN A 209 8.65 9.69 12.66
C ASN A 209 8.66 9.92 14.18
N LEU A 210 7.49 10.10 14.79
CA LEU A 210 7.39 10.26 16.24
C LEU A 210 7.80 8.96 16.95
N LEU A 211 7.31 7.80 16.51
CA LEU A 211 7.73 6.51 17.05
C LEU A 211 9.23 6.27 16.89
N ALA A 212 9.81 6.63 15.72
CA ALA A 212 11.24 6.53 15.51
C ALA A 212 12.02 7.41 16.48
N HIS A 213 11.55 8.62 16.79
CA HIS A 213 12.15 9.48 17.82
C HIS A 213 12.08 8.84 19.19
N PHE A 214 10.89 8.37 19.61
CA PHE A 214 10.71 7.66 20.88
C PHE A 214 11.64 6.45 21.00
N ILE A 215 11.72 5.60 19.97
CA ILE A 215 12.63 4.44 19.98
C ILE A 215 14.09 4.89 20.10
N ASN A 216 14.49 5.91 19.34
CA ASN A 216 15.87 6.39 19.38
C ASN A 216 16.24 7.02 20.73
N THR A 217 15.28 7.63 21.42
CA THR A 217 15.49 8.28 22.73
C THR A 217 15.41 7.29 23.89
N TYR A 218 14.51 6.30 23.85
CA TYR A 218 14.26 5.38 24.98
C TYR A 218 14.87 3.99 24.82
N ALA A 219 15.07 3.49 23.59
CA ALA A 219 15.59 2.14 23.37
C ALA A 219 17.10 2.10 23.12
N VAL A 220 17.77 3.25 23.01
CA VAL A 220 19.22 3.36 22.82
C VAL A 220 19.83 4.06 24.02
N GLU A 221 19.83 3.35 25.16
CA GLU A 221 20.90 3.55 26.14
C GLU A 221 22.17 2.93 25.56
N GLU A 222 23.28 3.69 25.58
CA GLU A 222 24.44 3.57 24.69
C GLU A 222 25.32 2.29 24.83
N GLY A 223 24.81 1.21 25.44
CA GLY A 223 25.62 0.05 25.85
C GLY A 223 25.66 -1.16 24.91
N PHE A 224 24.93 -1.21 23.78
CA PHE A 224 24.76 -2.45 22.99
C PHE A 224 25.24 -2.33 21.53
N SER A 225 26.20 -3.18 21.13
CA SER A 225 26.77 -3.26 19.77
C SER A 225 25.77 -3.67 18.68
N GLN A 226 24.56 -4.12 19.02
CA GLN A 226 23.48 -4.48 18.09
C GLN A 226 22.36 -3.43 17.95
N ALA A 227 22.53 -2.22 18.50
CA ALA A 227 21.47 -1.20 18.52
C ALA A 227 20.95 -0.79 17.12
N SER A 228 21.79 -0.84 16.08
CA SER A 228 21.41 -0.48 14.70
C SER A 228 20.46 -1.48 14.04
N ALA A 229 20.69 -2.78 14.26
CA ALA A 229 19.84 -3.86 13.77
C ALA A 229 18.47 -3.84 14.46
N VAL A 230 18.47 -3.69 15.79
CA VAL A 230 17.24 -3.56 16.60
C VAL A 230 16.45 -2.33 16.16
N ARG A 231 17.10 -1.18 15.95
CA ARG A 231 16.44 0.06 15.48
C ARG A 231 15.78 -0.12 14.11
N SER A 232 16.41 -0.85 13.19
CA SER A 232 15.85 -1.12 11.86
C SER A 232 14.65 -2.07 11.93
N TYR A 233 14.77 -3.15 12.72
CA TYR A 233 13.68 -4.10 12.93
C TYR A 233 12.47 -3.44 13.60
N THR A 234 12.68 -2.64 14.65
CA THR A 234 11.59 -1.94 15.34
C THR A 234 10.92 -0.93 14.42
N LYS A 235 11.66 -0.15 13.63
CA LYS A 235 11.07 0.75 12.63
C LYS A 235 10.20 0.00 11.61
N PHE A 236 10.65 -1.16 11.16
CA PHE A 236 9.90 -1.99 10.22
C PHE A 236 8.60 -2.52 10.85
N VAL A 237 8.67 -3.11 12.05
CA VAL A 237 7.49 -3.63 12.77
C VAL A 237 6.50 -2.51 13.08
N MET A 238 6.97 -1.36 13.55
CA MET A 238 6.11 -0.19 13.80
C MET A 238 5.50 0.35 12.52
N GLY A 239 6.25 0.39 11.42
CA GLY A 239 5.71 0.75 10.11
C GLY A 239 4.54 -0.16 9.70
N ILE A 240 4.65 -1.47 9.94
CA ILE A 240 3.54 -2.40 9.69
C ILE A 240 2.34 -2.07 10.59
N ALA A 241 2.55 -1.89 11.89
CA ALA A 241 1.47 -1.56 12.82
C ALA A 241 0.74 -0.27 12.44
N VAL A 242 1.48 0.79 12.13
CA VAL A 242 0.91 2.08 11.69
C VAL A 242 0.22 1.96 10.34
N SER A 243 0.72 1.12 9.42
CA SER A 243 0.04 0.85 8.14
C SER A 243 -1.33 0.17 8.32
N ALA A 244 -1.46 -0.70 9.32
CA ALA A 244 -2.74 -1.32 9.66
C ALA A 244 -3.73 -0.29 10.24
N LEU A 245 -3.25 0.64 11.06
CA LEU A 245 -4.06 1.73 11.60
C LEU A 245 -4.52 2.72 10.52
N THR A 246 -3.69 2.97 9.52
CA THR A 246 -3.98 3.92 8.43
C THR A 246 -4.71 3.29 7.25
N TYR A 247 -4.81 1.95 7.19
CA TYR A 247 -5.50 1.22 6.14
C TYR A 247 -6.93 1.68 5.84
N PRO A 248 -7.80 1.98 6.82
CA PRO A 248 -9.17 2.43 6.55
C PRO A 248 -9.22 3.71 5.70
N PHE A 249 -8.22 4.61 5.84
CA PHE A 249 -8.12 5.82 5.04
C PHE A 249 -7.78 5.51 3.58
N THR A 250 -6.82 4.61 3.35
CA THR A 250 -6.51 4.12 2.00
C THR A 250 -7.70 3.41 1.37
N LEU A 251 -8.41 2.58 2.14
CA LEU A 251 -9.63 1.89 1.68
C LEU A 251 -10.71 2.88 1.23
N VAL A 252 -11.02 3.89 2.05
CA VAL A 252 -12.01 4.91 1.68
C VAL A 252 -11.56 5.70 0.47
N ALA A 253 -10.28 6.02 0.34
CA ALA A 253 -9.74 6.69 -0.84
C ALA A 253 -9.94 5.87 -2.12
N ASP A 254 -9.62 4.57 -2.08
CA ASP A 254 -9.74 3.66 -3.24
C ASP A 254 -11.21 3.43 -3.64
N VAL A 255 -12.10 3.25 -2.67
CA VAL A 255 -13.55 3.13 -2.91
C VAL A 255 -14.11 4.42 -3.49
N MET A 256 -13.70 5.58 -2.97
CA MET A 256 -14.11 6.87 -3.51
C MET A 256 -13.57 7.07 -4.93
N ALA A 257 -12.36 6.62 -5.27
CA ALA A 257 -11.79 6.78 -6.61
C ALA A 257 -12.58 6.04 -7.72
N VAL A 258 -13.30 4.97 -7.37
CA VAL A 258 -14.21 4.25 -8.29
C VAL A 258 -15.67 4.67 -8.17
N ASN A 259 -16.03 5.47 -7.18
CA ASN A 259 -17.41 5.87 -6.91
C ASN A 259 -17.99 6.68 -8.08
N ASP A 260 -19.16 6.28 -8.57
CA ASP A 260 -19.93 6.99 -9.61
C ASP A 260 -19.18 7.28 -10.92
N CYS A 261 -18.12 6.50 -11.23
CA CYS A 261 -17.28 6.73 -12.43
C CYS A 261 -17.79 6.02 -13.71
N GLY A 262 -19.04 5.59 -13.71
CA GLY A 262 -19.64 4.83 -14.81
C GLY A 262 -19.08 3.42 -15.00
N LEU A 263 -18.32 2.88 -14.03
CA LEU A 263 -17.90 1.48 -13.99
C LEU A 263 -18.82 0.67 -13.09
N ALA A 264 -19.00 -0.61 -13.41
CA ALA A 264 -19.85 -1.48 -12.61
C ALA A 264 -19.31 -1.72 -11.19
N ALA A 265 -18.02 -1.47 -10.92
CA ALA A 265 -17.46 -1.50 -9.56
C ALA A 265 -17.96 -0.35 -8.67
N GLY A 266 -18.35 0.77 -9.28
CA GLY A 266 -18.72 2.03 -8.61
C GLY A 266 -20.20 2.37 -8.64
N LEU A 267 -21.04 1.46 -9.16
CA LEU A 267 -22.46 1.67 -9.40
C LEU A 267 -23.33 0.59 -8.71
N PRO A 268 -24.59 0.92 -8.38
CA PRO A 268 -25.57 -0.06 -7.94
C PRO A 268 -25.81 -1.14 -9.00
N PRO A 269 -26.08 -2.42 -8.63
CA PRO A 269 -26.29 -2.94 -7.28
C PRO A 269 -25.01 -3.33 -6.52
N ARG A 270 -23.82 -3.17 -7.12
CA ARG A 270 -22.55 -3.68 -6.55
C ARG A 270 -21.99 -2.74 -5.47
N SER A 271 -22.09 -1.43 -5.68
CA SER A 271 -21.70 -0.44 -4.68
C SER A 271 -22.71 0.71 -4.60
N PRO A 272 -22.99 1.23 -3.39
CA PRO A 272 -23.81 2.43 -3.23
C PRO A 272 -22.99 3.68 -3.60
N VAL A 273 -23.68 4.71 -4.11
CA VAL A 273 -23.05 5.97 -4.49
C VAL A 273 -22.91 6.89 -3.27
N PHE A 274 -21.70 7.39 -3.04
CA PHE A 274 -21.37 8.29 -1.94
C PHE A 274 -21.14 9.72 -2.44
N LYS A 275 -21.78 10.70 -1.80
CA LYS A 275 -21.55 12.13 -2.06
C LYS A 275 -20.30 12.69 -1.37
N SER A 276 -19.82 12.04 -0.31
CA SER A 276 -18.68 12.48 0.49
C SER A 276 -17.96 11.28 1.08
N TRP A 277 -16.64 11.40 1.23
CA TRP A 277 -15.79 10.37 1.83
C TRP A 277 -16.19 10.04 3.28
N ILE A 278 -16.76 11.01 4.02
CA ILE A 278 -17.24 10.81 5.40
C ILE A 278 -18.42 9.85 5.42
N ARG A 279 -19.33 9.95 4.43
CA ARG A 279 -20.46 9.01 4.31
C ARG A 279 -19.97 7.61 3.93
N CYS A 280 -18.99 7.52 3.04
CA CYS A 280 -18.33 6.26 2.71
C CYS A 280 -17.70 5.61 3.96
N TRP A 281 -16.95 6.40 4.74
CA TRP A 281 -16.33 5.98 6.00
C TRP A 281 -17.36 5.45 7.00
N ASN A 282 -18.43 6.22 7.27
CA ASN A 282 -19.48 5.81 8.20
C ASN A 282 -20.18 4.53 7.76
N HIS A 283 -20.45 4.38 6.46
CA HIS A 283 -21.06 3.18 5.89
C HIS A 283 -20.16 1.95 6.04
N LEU A 284 -18.85 2.08 5.78
CA LEU A 284 -17.90 0.99 5.95
C LEU A 284 -17.75 0.61 7.43
N ASN A 285 -17.66 1.58 8.34
CA ASN A 285 -17.60 1.31 9.77
C ASN A 285 -18.85 0.60 10.29
N GLN A 286 -20.03 1.02 9.82
CA GLN A 286 -21.29 0.37 10.19
C GLN A 286 -21.33 -1.08 9.68
N LYS A 287 -20.86 -1.34 8.45
CA LYS A 287 -20.73 -2.71 7.94
C LYS A 287 -19.82 -3.56 8.80
N VAL A 288 -18.63 -3.05 9.14
CA VAL A 288 -17.67 -3.77 10.00
C VAL A 288 -18.28 -4.05 11.38
N ALA A 289 -18.96 -3.09 11.99
CA ALA A 289 -19.62 -3.28 13.30
C ALA A 289 -20.68 -4.39 13.24
N ILE A 290 -21.52 -4.40 12.20
CA ILE A 290 -22.53 -5.44 11.99
C ILE A 290 -21.87 -6.81 11.82
N GLN A 291 -20.77 -6.89 11.06
CA GLN A 291 -20.03 -8.14 10.85
C GLN A 291 -19.46 -8.69 12.16
N VAL A 292 -18.81 -7.85 12.96
CA VAL A 292 -18.27 -8.24 14.27
C VAL A 292 -19.38 -8.74 15.20
N GLN A 293 -20.52 -8.05 15.23
CA GLN A 293 -21.67 -8.45 16.04
C GLN A 293 -22.29 -9.80 15.58
N GLN A 294 -22.30 -10.06 14.28
CA GLN A 294 -22.75 -11.34 13.73
C GLN A 294 -21.79 -12.48 14.11
N GLU A 295 -20.48 -12.22 14.10
CA GLU A 295 -19.47 -13.20 14.48
C GLU A 295 -19.51 -13.53 15.97
N GLN A 296 -19.67 -12.52 16.82
CA GLN A 296 -19.87 -12.73 18.26
C GLN A 296 -21.11 -13.58 18.55
N ARG A 297 -22.23 -13.31 17.85
CA ARG A 297 -23.45 -14.13 17.97
C ARG A 297 -23.23 -15.58 17.53
N ARG A 298 -22.50 -15.82 16.44
CA ARG A 298 -22.12 -17.17 16.01
C ARG A 298 -21.32 -17.91 17.07
N HIS A 299 -20.32 -17.26 17.67
CA HIS A 299 -19.51 -17.87 18.72
C HIS A 299 -20.32 -18.21 19.98
N SER A 300 -21.25 -17.35 20.41
CA SER A 300 -22.18 -17.68 21.50
C SER A 300 -23.10 -18.86 21.17
N CYS A 301 -23.63 -18.95 19.95
CA CYS A 301 -24.45 -20.09 19.53
C CYS A 301 -23.66 -21.40 19.40
N SER A 302 -22.37 -21.35 19.07
CA SER A 302 -21.50 -22.53 19.04
C SER A 302 -21.09 -22.96 20.46
N ALA A 303 -20.77 -22.02 21.34
CA ALA A 303 -20.45 -22.30 22.75
C ALA A 303 -21.63 -22.93 23.51
N GLY A 304 -22.87 -22.56 23.17
CA GLY A 304 -24.07 -23.24 23.70
C GLY A 304 -24.27 -24.67 23.20
N ARG A 305 -23.62 -25.06 22.09
CA ARG A 305 -23.65 -26.41 21.52
C ARG A 305 -22.46 -27.26 21.97
N ASP A 306 -21.34 -26.62 22.32
CA ASP A 306 -20.10 -27.24 22.80
C ASP A 306 -20.10 -27.53 24.31
N ASN A 307 -21.18 -27.20 25.04
CA ASN A 307 -21.38 -27.60 26.44
C ASN A 307 -21.57 -29.13 26.65
N GLN A 308 -21.33 -29.94 25.61
CA GLN A 308 -21.24 -31.39 25.67
C GLN A 308 -19.84 -31.97 25.35
N VAL A 309 -18.83 -31.16 25.00
CA VAL A 309 -17.47 -31.68 24.78
C VAL A 309 -16.45 -30.70 25.36
N GLY A 310 -15.88 -31.09 26.51
CA GLY A 310 -15.01 -30.27 27.34
C GLY A 310 -13.63 -29.96 26.75
N ASN A 311 -13.01 -28.97 27.41
CA ASN A 311 -11.58 -28.64 27.52
C ASN A 311 -10.70 -28.69 26.26
N GLU A 312 -10.19 -27.53 25.82
CA GLU A 312 -8.78 -27.14 26.06
C GLU A 312 -8.37 -25.83 25.34
N LEU A 313 -7.66 -25.02 26.11
CA LEU A 313 -6.61 -24.01 25.87
C LEU A 313 -6.64 -22.95 24.74
N ASN A 314 -6.36 -21.72 25.23
CA ASN A 314 -5.92 -20.49 24.54
C ASN A 314 -4.78 -20.67 23.51
N PRO A 315 -4.79 -19.94 22.38
CA PRO A 315 -3.59 -19.75 21.57
C PRO A 315 -3.35 -18.27 21.22
N PHE A 316 -2.63 -17.55 22.08
CA PHE A 316 -1.79 -16.41 21.68
C PHE A 316 -0.34 -16.80 21.97
N ARG A 317 0.30 -17.55 21.06
CA ARG A 317 1.77 -17.67 21.05
C ARG A 317 2.29 -18.14 19.70
N ASN A 318 3.17 -17.29 19.16
CA ASN A 318 4.22 -17.55 18.18
C ASN A 318 3.89 -17.50 16.69
N CYS A 319 4.36 -16.43 16.05
CA CYS A 319 4.60 -16.35 14.60
C CYS A 319 6.06 -15.94 14.39
N GLY A 320 6.84 -16.79 13.71
CA GLY A 320 8.23 -16.57 13.35
C GLY A 320 8.42 -16.44 11.83
N THR A 321 9.43 -15.62 11.49
CA THR A 321 10.22 -15.51 10.24
C THR A 321 9.60 -14.96 8.94
N GLY A 322 9.97 -13.69 8.65
CA GLY A 322 10.87 -13.36 7.53
C GLY A 322 10.27 -13.29 6.11
N PHE A 323 10.02 -12.06 5.62
CA PHE A 323 9.74 -11.69 4.21
C PHE A 323 8.43 -12.17 3.55
N GLY A 324 7.88 -13.33 3.88
CA GLY A 324 6.52 -13.71 3.45
C GLY A 324 5.41 -12.89 4.14
N PHE A 325 5.73 -12.32 5.30
CA PHE A 325 4.81 -11.53 6.12
C PHE A 325 4.35 -10.23 5.48
N PHE A 326 5.11 -9.61 4.57
CA PHE A 326 4.74 -8.29 4.03
C PHE A 326 3.54 -8.37 3.06
N ILE A 327 3.49 -9.42 2.24
CA ILE A 327 2.38 -9.68 1.32
C ILE A 327 1.22 -10.34 2.07
N ILE A 328 1.52 -11.23 3.02
CA ILE A 328 0.52 -11.91 3.83
C ILE A 328 -0.15 -10.95 4.81
N PHE A 329 0.50 -9.91 5.35
CA PHE A 329 -0.16 -8.96 6.27
C PHE A 329 -1.03 -7.91 5.58
N ILE A 330 -0.62 -7.40 4.41
CA ILE A 330 -1.50 -6.54 3.62
C ILE A 330 -2.72 -7.34 3.14
N ALA A 331 -2.50 -8.59 2.72
CA ALA A 331 -3.58 -9.53 2.42
C ALA A 331 -4.35 -9.98 3.67
N ALA A 332 -3.74 -10.05 4.85
CA ALA A 332 -4.39 -10.51 6.09
C ALA A 332 -5.16 -9.41 6.81
N ALA A 333 -4.77 -8.14 6.67
CA ALA A 333 -5.55 -6.99 7.11
C ALA A 333 -6.76 -6.78 6.20
N ALA A 334 -6.58 -6.86 4.87
CA ALA A 334 -7.69 -6.90 3.91
C ALA A 334 -8.57 -8.15 4.10
N ALA A 335 -7.97 -9.32 4.34
CA ALA A 335 -8.69 -10.54 4.60
C ALA A 335 -9.22 -10.63 6.03
N ALA A 336 -8.78 -9.86 7.02
CA ALA A 336 -9.42 -9.81 8.34
C ALA A 336 -10.74 -9.02 8.25
N ALA A 337 -10.73 -7.93 7.47
CA ALA A 337 -11.94 -7.19 7.12
C ALA A 337 -12.90 -8.00 6.23
N ALA A 338 -12.38 -8.78 5.27
CA ALA A 338 -13.18 -9.63 4.38
C ALA A 338 -13.61 -10.98 5.02
N ARG A 339 -12.79 -11.59 5.89
CA ARG A 339 -13.10 -12.86 6.59
C ARG A 339 -14.35 -12.78 7.45
N CYS A 340 -14.72 -11.58 7.91
CA CYS A 340 -15.88 -11.40 8.77
C CYS A 340 -17.19 -11.13 7.98
N GLN A 341 -17.16 -10.89 6.65
CA GLN A 341 -18.33 -10.42 5.89
C GLN A 341 -19.27 -11.50 5.37
N LYS A 342 -18.78 -12.73 5.18
CA LYS A 342 -19.47 -13.70 4.30
C LYS A 342 -20.08 -14.90 5.01
N GLN A 343 -19.81 -15.10 6.29
CA GLN A 343 -20.31 -16.26 7.00
C GLN A 343 -21.82 -16.16 7.32
N THR A 344 -22.44 -15.00 7.06
CA THR A 344 -23.87 -14.71 7.33
C THR A 344 -24.77 -14.79 6.09
N ARG A 345 -24.22 -14.81 4.87
CA ARG A 345 -25.03 -14.81 3.63
C ARG A 345 -25.51 -16.21 3.20
N TRP A 346 -25.03 -17.26 3.86
CA TRP A 346 -25.40 -18.65 3.55
C TRP A 346 -26.48 -19.24 4.47
N ILE A 347 -26.86 -18.57 5.56
CA ILE A 347 -27.93 -19.06 6.45
C ILE A 347 -29.30 -18.47 6.06
N SER A 348 -29.38 -17.53 5.11
CA SER A 348 -30.66 -17.03 4.59
C SER A 348 -31.10 -17.70 3.27
N SER A 349 -30.42 -18.75 2.81
CA SER A 349 -30.88 -19.55 1.66
C SER A 349 -30.79 -21.07 1.92
N SER A 350 -30.89 -21.48 3.19
CA SER A 350 -31.05 -22.88 3.60
C SER A 350 -32.35 -23.04 4.37
#